data_AF-T0MF31-F1
#
_entry.id   AF-T0MF31-F1
#
_cell.length_a   1.000
_cell.length_b   1.000
_cell.length_c   1.000
_cell.angle_alpha   90.00
_cell.angle_beta   90.00
_cell.angle_gamma   90.00
#
_symmetry.space_group_name_H-M   'P 1'
#
loop_
_entity.id
_entity.type
_entity.pdbx_description
1 polymer ?
#
loop_
_entity_poly.entity_id
_entity_poly.type
_entity_poly.pdbx_seq_one_letter_code
_entity_poly.pdbx_strand_id
1 'polypeptide(L)'
;MVLFEIMEQDLINILKYAYQYFYKENNVITDLIYLLEKNADNERKILNFVNVIKTLLNSHFEYNQIIDSDIGDFLNSILQTSYSKKSKYKDIYNKLTAKYNALKYYVEMKTFTDLHVLKHTIYTVNSLTDKNLKQLCLLGIQNFFINSFNNLPKFYYILILLYTYINENKYYDIDWDVKLFKILAIKPFYFRIYNNLITALNFIFNNKNEFLFYRIYFAINSKDAYGNLNHYTELQKNKSHFNLLNNLLDILNEVKYKLYKINK
;
A
#
# COMPACT_ATOMS: atom_id res chain seq x y z
N MET A 1 17.03 1.45 -15.97
CA MET A 1 15.77 0.76 -16.36
C MET A 1 15.13 0.03 -15.21
N VAL A 2 15.82 -0.88 -14.51
CA VAL A 2 15.24 -1.70 -13.43
C VAL A 2 14.35 -0.92 -12.44
N LEU A 3 14.82 0.21 -11.90
CA LEU A 3 14.04 1.01 -10.94
C LEU A 3 12.80 1.66 -11.54
N PHE A 4 12.89 2.08 -12.80
CA PHE A 4 11.74 2.63 -13.52
C PHE A 4 10.68 1.56 -13.78
N GLU A 5 11.08 0.33 -14.11
CA GLU A 5 10.15 -0.78 -14.31
C GLU A 5 9.33 -1.10 -13.05
N ILE A 6 9.89 -0.89 -11.85
CA ILE A 6 9.14 -0.99 -10.59
C ILE A 6 8.02 0.04 -10.55
N MET A 7 8.29 1.28 -10.95
CA MET A 7 7.32 2.37 -10.95
C MET A 7 6.26 2.19 -12.05
N GLU A 8 6.67 1.76 -13.24
CA GLU A 8 5.78 1.43 -14.36
C GLU A 8 4.81 0.33 -13.93
N GLN A 9 5.31 -0.75 -13.35
CA GLN A 9 4.46 -1.85 -12.87
C GLN A 9 3.55 -1.44 -11.72
N ASP A 10 4.02 -0.58 -10.80
CA ASP A 10 3.21 -0.01 -9.74
C ASP A 10 2.04 0.78 -10.33
N LEU A 11 2.30 1.69 -11.28
CA LEU A 11 1.26 2.46 -11.97
C LEU A 11 0.23 1.56 -12.65
N ILE A 12 0.67 0.53 -13.40
CA ILE A 12 -0.23 -0.43 -14.04
C ILE A 12 -1.11 -1.12 -13.01
N ASN A 13 -0.52 -1.60 -11.91
CA ASN A 13 -1.24 -2.33 -10.87
C ASN A 13 -2.27 -1.44 -10.18
N ILE A 14 -1.88 -0.22 -9.76
CA ILE A 14 -2.82 0.69 -9.08
C ILE A 14 -3.98 1.09 -10.00
N LEU A 15 -3.78 1.19 -11.32
CA LEU A 15 -4.86 1.48 -12.26
C LEU A 15 -5.80 0.30 -12.41
N LYS A 16 -5.27 -0.93 -12.56
CA LYS A 16 -6.08 -2.15 -12.61
C LYS A 16 -6.96 -2.30 -11.36
N TYR A 17 -6.39 -2.06 -10.18
CA TYR A 17 -7.14 -2.15 -8.93
C TYR A 17 -8.13 -1.00 -8.76
N ALA A 18 -7.77 0.23 -9.15
CA ALA A 18 -8.71 1.35 -9.12
C ALA A 18 -9.91 1.09 -10.04
N TYR A 19 -9.67 0.58 -11.25
CA TYR A 19 -10.72 0.15 -12.16
C TYR A 19 -11.60 -0.94 -11.56
N GLN A 20 -11.00 -1.97 -10.98
CA GLN A 20 -11.73 -3.09 -10.39
C GLN A 20 -12.67 -2.68 -9.24
N TYR A 21 -12.21 -1.79 -8.35
CA TYR A 21 -12.92 -1.50 -7.10
C TYR A 21 -13.72 -0.18 -7.10
N PHE A 22 -13.24 0.86 -7.78
CA PHE A 22 -13.81 2.21 -7.67
C PHE A 22 -14.37 2.76 -8.97
N TYR A 23 -13.79 2.38 -10.10
CA TYR A 23 -14.07 2.99 -11.41
C TYR A 23 -14.41 1.95 -12.45
N LYS A 24 -15.24 0.96 -12.07
CA LYS A 24 -15.69 -0.09 -12.98
C LYS A 24 -16.33 0.55 -14.21
N GLU A 25 -16.03 0.03 -15.40
CA GLU A 25 -16.52 0.53 -16.69
C GLU A 25 -15.97 1.92 -17.10
N ASN A 26 -14.95 2.44 -16.42
CA ASN A 26 -14.26 3.64 -16.86
C ASN A 26 -13.28 3.35 -18.02
N ASN A 27 -13.72 3.61 -19.25
CA ASN A 27 -12.92 3.36 -20.46
C ASN A 27 -11.58 4.12 -20.48
N VAL A 28 -11.51 5.31 -19.88
CA VAL A 28 -10.26 6.09 -19.83
C VAL A 28 -9.19 5.31 -19.07
N ILE A 29 -9.51 4.71 -17.93
CA ILE A 29 -8.54 3.92 -17.16
C ILE A 29 -8.08 2.69 -17.96
N THR A 30 -9.01 2.02 -18.64
CA THR A 30 -8.70 0.86 -19.49
C THR A 30 -7.72 1.21 -20.62
N ASP A 31 -7.96 2.33 -21.31
CA ASP A 31 -7.09 2.81 -22.40
C ASP A 31 -5.70 3.17 -21.89
N LEU A 32 -5.61 3.79 -20.71
CA LEU A 32 -4.34 4.14 -20.08
C LEU A 32 -3.54 2.90 -19.65
N ILE A 33 -4.20 1.86 -19.13
CA ILE A 33 -3.56 0.57 -18.82
C ILE A 33 -2.99 -0.03 -20.11
N TYR A 34 -3.79 -0.09 -21.18
CA TYR A 34 -3.34 -0.62 -22.47
C TYR A 34 -2.12 0.13 -23.02
N LEU A 35 -2.09 1.45 -22.89
CA LEU A 35 -0.97 2.28 -23.32
C LEU A 35 0.34 1.95 -22.57
N LEU A 36 0.26 1.66 -21.27
CA LEU A 36 1.42 1.28 -20.45
C LEU A 36 1.90 -0.15 -20.74
N GLU A 37 0.98 -1.08 -21.01
CA GLU A 37 1.32 -2.49 -21.26
C GLU A 37 1.84 -2.75 -22.68
N LYS A 38 1.67 -1.79 -23.60
CA LYS A 38 2.16 -1.91 -24.97
C LYS A 38 3.69 -1.99 -24.98
N ASN A 39 4.22 -3.06 -25.57
CA ASN A 39 5.66 -3.22 -25.79
C ASN A 39 6.22 -2.02 -26.58
N ALA A 40 7.04 -1.23 -25.89
CA ALA A 40 7.72 -0.07 -26.43
C ALA A 40 9.19 -0.09 -25.98
N ASP A 41 10.05 0.61 -26.74
CA ASP A 41 11.42 0.88 -26.31
C ASP A 41 11.44 1.76 -25.04
N ASN A 42 12.61 1.85 -24.41
CA ASN A 42 12.77 2.49 -23.11
C ASN A 42 12.38 3.99 -23.10
N GLU A 43 12.68 4.73 -24.16
CA GLU A 43 12.35 6.15 -24.24
C GLU A 43 10.84 6.36 -24.37
N ARG A 44 10.20 5.55 -25.23
CA ARG A 44 8.75 5.56 -25.38
C ARG A 44 8.02 5.11 -24.12
N LYS A 45 8.58 4.18 -23.34
CA LYS A 45 8.02 3.80 -22.04
C LYS A 45 7.96 4.96 -21.05
N ILE A 46 9.06 5.70 -20.89
CA ILE A 46 9.09 6.87 -20.01
C ILE A 46 8.11 7.94 -20.49
N LEU A 47 8.06 8.19 -21.80
CA LEU A 47 7.12 9.16 -22.38
C LEU A 47 5.66 8.74 -22.15
N ASN A 48 5.32 7.47 -22.39
CA ASN A 48 3.99 6.93 -22.12
C ASN A 48 3.62 7.06 -20.63
N PHE A 49 4.54 6.70 -19.74
CA PHE A 49 4.36 6.86 -18.29
C PHE A 49 4.02 8.31 -17.93
N VAL A 50 4.82 9.27 -18.39
CA VAL A 50 4.59 10.71 -18.13
C VAL A 50 3.25 11.17 -18.70
N ASN A 51 2.89 10.75 -19.92
CA ASN A 51 1.62 11.11 -20.53
C ASN A 51 0.43 10.55 -19.77
N VAL A 52 0.51 9.29 -19.33
CA VAL A 52 -0.55 8.67 -18.51
C VAL A 52 -0.70 9.39 -17.18
N ILE A 53 0.41 9.66 -16.48
CA ILE A 53 0.41 10.42 -15.23
C ILE A 53 -0.27 11.78 -15.40
N LYS A 54 0.07 12.53 -16.47
CA LYS A 54 -0.56 13.82 -16.78
C LYS A 54 -2.06 13.68 -17.00
N THR A 55 -2.49 12.70 -17.78
CA THR A 55 -3.91 12.43 -18.02
C THR A 55 -4.63 12.17 -16.69
N LEU A 56 -4.11 11.27 -15.85
CA LEU A 56 -4.69 10.95 -14.55
C LEU A 56 -4.78 12.18 -13.63
N LEU A 57 -3.74 13.03 -13.60
CA LEU A 57 -3.74 14.25 -12.81
C LEU A 57 -4.71 15.32 -13.34
N ASN A 58 -5.08 15.27 -14.61
CA ASN A 58 -6.04 16.21 -15.22
C ASN A 58 -7.49 15.66 -15.30
N SER A 59 -7.69 14.35 -15.22
CA SER A 59 -9.03 13.74 -15.26
C SER A 59 -9.81 13.92 -13.96
N HIS A 60 -11.12 14.11 -14.04
CA HIS A 60 -11.97 14.07 -12.85
C HIS A 60 -12.43 12.65 -12.57
N PHE A 61 -12.12 12.15 -11.37
CA PHE A 61 -12.49 10.82 -10.92
C PHE A 61 -13.50 10.92 -9.78
N GLU A 62 -14.72 10.47 -10.04
CA GLU A 62 -15.77 10.41 -9.04
C GLU A 62 -16.04 8.97 -8.65
N TYR A 63 -15.98 8.70 -7.35
CA TYR A 63 -16.53 7.50 -6.74
C TYR A 63 -17.05 7.84 -5.35
N ASN A 64 -18.10 7.12 -4.95
CA ASN A 64 -18.72 7.29 -3.65
C ASN A 64 -17.80 6.74 -2.53
N GLN A 65 -17.23 7.64 -1.73
CA GLN A 65 -16.43 7.29 -0.55
C GLN A 65 -17.26 7.04 0.70
N ILE A 66 -18.56 7.36 0.69
CA ILE A 66 -19.41 7.22 1.86
C ILE A 66 -19.41 5.75 2.28
N ILE A 67 -19.05 5.55 3.54
CA ILE A 67 -19.18 4.29 4.24
C ILE A 67 -20.60 4.28 4.78
N ASP A 68 -21.37 3.28 4.40
CA ASP A 68 -22.66 3.01 5.00
C ASP A 68 -22.48 2.90 6.53
N SER A 69 -23.24 3.69 7.29
CA SER A 69 -23.05 3.80 8.75
C SER A 69 -23.21 2.46 9.45
N ASP A 70 -24.18 1.66 9.02
CA ASP A 70 -24.49 0.38 9.64
C ASP A 70 -23.36 -0.63 9.37
N ILE A 71 -22.83 -0.62 8.14
CA ILE A 71 -21.67 -1.43 7.78
C ILE A 71 -20.41 -0.95 8.51
N GLY A 72 -20.22 0.36 8.64
CA GLY A 72 -19.09 0.96 9.34
C GLY A 72 -19.08 0.58 10.83
N ASP A 73 -20.23 0.70 11.49
CA ASP A 73 -20.41 0.31 12.89
C ASP A 73 -20.22 -1.19 13.09
N PHE A 74 -20.74 -2.00 12.16
CA PHE A 74 -20.53 -3.44 12.19
C PHE A 74 -19.05 -3.82 12.04
N LEU A 75 -18.33 -3.23 11.08
CA LEU A 75 -16.88 -3.43 10.93
C LEU A 75 -16.12 -3.00 12.19
N ASN A 76 -16.47 -1.87 12.78
CA ASN A 76 -15.86 -1.41 14.03
C ASN A 76 -16.10 -2.41 15.17
N SER A 77 -17.30 -2.99 15.26
CA SER A 77 -17.62 -4.00 16.27
C SER A 77 -16.75 -5.27 16.14
N ILE A 78 -16.43 -5.68 14.90
CA ILE A 78 -15.54 -6.81 14.62
C ILE A 78 -14.09 -6.47 14.99
N LEU A 79 -13.66 -5.25 14.69
CA LEU A 79 -12.29 -4.80 14.87
C LEU A 79 -11.96 -4.43 16.33
N GLN A 80 -12.97 -4.15 17.15
CA GLN A 80 -12.79 -3.76 18.54
C GLN A 80 -12.38 -4.96 19.42
N THR A 81 -11.38 -4.77 20.28
CA THR A 81 -11.04 -5.75 21.31
C THR A 81 -11.60 -5.32 22.66
N SER A 82 -12.31 -6.22 23.36
CA SER A 82 -12.63 -6.02 24.78
C SER A 82 -11.39 -6.30 25.65
N TYR A 83 -10.95 -5.29 26.39
CA TYR A 83 -9.82 -5.39 27.33
C TYR A 83 -10.36 -5.61 28.74
N SER A 84 -10.21 -6.83 29.28
CA SER A 84 -10.55 -7.12 30.67
C SER A 84 -9.33 -6.88 31.57
N LYS A 85 -9.51 -6.27 32.75
CA LYS A 85 -8.45 -6.06 33.77
C LYS A 85 -7.74 -7.35 34.21
N LYS A 86 -8.36 -8.53 34.03
CA LYS A 86 -7.83 -9.84 34.44
C LYS A 86 -6.90 -10.49 33.41
N SER A 87 -7.05 -10.15 32.13
CA SER A 87 -6.19 -10.68 31.07
C SER A 87 -4.97 -9.79 30.91
N LYS A 88 -3.86 -10.15 31.58
CA LYS A 88 -2.55 -9.73 31.11
C LYS A 88 -2.40 -10.20 29.65
N TYR A 89 -2.57 -9.26 28.74
CA TYR A 89 -1.74 -9.01 27.57
C TYR A 89 -0.63 -10.04 27.38
N LYS A 90 -0.59 -10.71 26.23
CA LYS A 90 0.70 -11.24 25.75
C LYS A 90 0.79 -11.51 24.26
N ASP A 91 -0.31 -11.63 23.52
CA ASP A 91 -0.17 -11.85 22.09
C ASP A 91 -1.13 -11.04 21.23
N ILE A 92 -0.63 -9.90 20.76
CA ILE A 92 -1.27 -9.11 19.70
C ILE A 92 -1.58 -10.00 18.49
N TYR A 93 -0.74 -11.00 18.18
CA TYR A 93 -0.94 -11.86 17.01
C TYR A 93 -2.26 -12.60 17.09
N ASN A 94 -2.60 -13.17 18.25
CA ASN A 94 -3.88 -13.87 18.45
C ASN A 94 -5.08 -12.93 18.29
N LYS A 95 -4.96 -11.67 18.75
CA LYS A 95 -6.00 -10.66 18.59
C LYS A 95 -6.18 -10.25 17.13
N LEU A 96 -5.09 -9.95 16.42
CA LEU A 96 -5.16 -9.62 14.99
C LEU A 96 -5.71 -10.81 14.18
N THR A 97 -5.34 -12.04 14.54
CA THR A 97 -5.83 -13.27 13.91
C THR A 97 -7.33 -13.47 14.14
N ALA A 98 -7.81 -13.22 15.37
CA ALA A 98 -9.24 -13.29 15.67
C ALA A 98 -10.05 -12.27 14.86
N LYS A 99 -9.59 -11.00 14.80
CA LYS A 99 -10.21 -9.96 13.97
C LYS A 99 -10.24 -10.35 12.48
N TYR A 100 -9.14 -10.93 11.99
CA TYR A 100 -9.04 -11.40 10.61
C TYR A 100 -10.04 -12.52 10.30
N ASN A 101 -10.11 -13.55 11.16
CA ASN A 101 -11.03 -14.67 10.97
C ASN A 101 -12.49 -14.21 11.03
N ALA A 102 -12.81 -13.25 11.89
CA ALA A 102 -14.14 -12.66 11.96
C ALA A 102 -14.48 -11.89 10.68
N LEU A 103 -13.60 -11.02 10.18
CA LEU A 103 -13.82 -10.33 8.90
C LEU A 103 -14.02 -11.32 7.76
N LYS A 104 -13.15 -12.34 7.66
CA LYS A 104 -13.26 -13.39 6.65
C LYS A 104 -14.62 -14.08 6.69
N TYR A 105 -15.04 -14.50 7.88
CA TYR A 105 -16.33 -15.16 8.09
C TYR A 105 -17.50 -14.31 7.59
N TYR A 106 -17.54 -13.02 7.96
CA TYR A 106 -18.67 -12.16 7.57
C TYR A 106 -18.68 -11.78 6.09
N VAL A 107 -17.53 -11.76 5.42
CA VAL A 107 -17.44 -11.63 3.95
C VAL A 107 -17.97 -12.89 3.28
N GLU A 108 -17.59 -14.07 3.76
CA GLU A 108 -18.09 -15.35 3.24
C GLU A 108 -19.60 -15.51 3.44
N MET A 109 -20.14 -14.99 4.55
CA MET A 109 -21.59 -14.90 4.82
C MET A 109 -22.29 -13.77 4.04
N LYS A 110 -21.56 -13.02 3.21
CA LYS A 110 -22.07 -11.90 2.40
C LYS A 110 -22.72 -10.78 3.22
N THR A 111 -22.34 -10.61 4.49
CA THR A 111 -22.80 -9.50 5.32
C THR A 111 -22.25 -8.17 4.81
N PHE A 112 -21.02 -8.17 4.30
CA PHE A 112 -20.42 -7.06 3.57
C PHE A 112 -19.47 -7.58 2.48
N THR A 113 -18.96 -6.69 1.63
CA THR A 113 -18.12 -7.03 0.47
C THR A 113 -16.68 -6.55 0.67
N ASP A 114 -15.76 -7.03 -0.18
CA ASP A 114 -14.39 -6.53 -0.25
C ASP A 114 -14.32 -5.01 -0.43
N LEU A 115 -15.24 -4.43 -1.22
CA LEU A 115 -15.30 -2.99 -1.43
C LEU A 115 -15.64 -2.24 -0.13
N HIS A 116 -16.50 -2.79 0.73
CA HIS A 116 -16.79 -2.18 2.03
C HIS A 116 -15.55 -2.16 2.93
N VAL A 117 -14.82 -3.28 2.99
CA VAL A 117 -13.57 -3.36 3.76
C VAL A 117 -12.50 -2.42 3.21
N LEU A 118 -12.37 -2.34 1.89
CA LEU A 118 -11.42 -1.43 1.24
C LEU A 118 -11.76 0.03 1.52
N LYS A 119 -13.02 0.45 1.39
CA LYS A 119 -13.46 1.81 1.74
C LYS A 119 -13.14 2.13 3.20
N HIS A 120 -13.41 1.21 4.11
CA HIS A 120 -13.09 1.37 5.54
C HIS A 120 -11.57 1.43 5.77
N THR A 121 -10.78 0.68 5.01
CA THR A 121 -9.31 0.74 5.05
C THR A 121 -8.82 2.12 4.62
N ILE A 122 -9.31 2.67 3.51
CA ILE A 122 -8.94 3.99 3.02
C ILE A 122 -9.37 5.09 4.00
N TYR A 123 -10.57 4.99 4.57
CA TYR A 123 -11.01 5.88 5.63
C TYR A 123 -10.09 5.84 6.85
N THR A 124 -9.69 4.64 7.27
CA THR A 124 -8.75 4.43 8.37
C THR A 124 -7.36 4.99 8.05
N VAL A 125 -6.88 4.88 6.82
CA VAL A 125 -5.63 5.52 6.37
C VAL A 125 -5.75 7.05 6.47
N ASN A 126 -6.90 7.61 6.05
CA ASN A 126 -7.12 9.06 6.09
C ASN A 126 -7.20 9.61 7.51
N SER A 127 -7.73 8.85 8.46
CA SER A 127 -7.80 9.24 9.87
C SER A 127 -6.49 9.12 10.64
N LEU A 128 -5.43 8.56 10.05
CA LEU A 128 -4.10 8.52 10.67
C LEU A 128 -3.56 9.94 10.89
N THR A 129 -3.18 10.21 12.14
CA THR A 129 -2.42 11.40 12.54
C THR A 129 -0.93 11.23 12.32
N ASP A 130 -0.45 9.98 12.36
CA ASP A 130 0.94 9.62 12.09
C ASP A 130 1.23 9.69 10.59
N LYS A 131 2.08 10.65 10.21
CA LYS A 131 2.46 10.90 8.82
C LYS A 131 3.31 9.77 8.25
N ASN A 132 4.12 9.09 9.05
CA ASN A 132 4.99 8.01 8.56
C ASN A 132 4.16 6.79 8.17
N LEU A 133 3.22 6.38 9.04
CA LEU A 133 2.31 5.27 8.75
C LEU A 133 1.44 5.58 7.52
N LYS A 134 0.89 6.80 7.44
CA LYS A 134 0.12 7.24 6.26
C LYS A 134 0.96 7.19 4.99
N GLN A 135 2.20 7.64 5.06
CA GLN A 135 3.13 7.62 3.94
C GLN A 135 3.49 6.19 3.51
N LEU A 136 3.71 5.27 4.45
CA LEU A 136 3.94 3.85 4.17
C LEU A 136 2.76 3.24 3.42
N CYS A 137 1.53 3.51 3.85
CA CYS A 137 0.32 3.06 3.16
C CYS A 137 0.28 3.54 1.70
N LEU A 138 0.59 4.80 1.45
CA LEU A 138 0.65 5.35 0.09
C LEU A 138 1.72 4.66 -0.76
N LEU A 139 2.94 4.53 -0.21
CA LEU A 139 4.06 3.93 -0.92
C LEU A 139 3.78 2.48 -1.33
N GLY A 140 3.08 1.73 -0.48
CA GLY A 140 2.75 0.33 -0.68
C GLY A 140 1.35 0.06 -1.23
N ILE A 141 0.65 1.06 -1.80
CA ILE A 141 -0.77 0.92 -2.11
C ILE A 141 -1.09 -0.23 -3.10
N GLN A 142 -0.25 -0.49 -4.10
CA GLN A 142 -0.45 -1.66 -4.98
C GLN A 142 -0.47 -2.97 -4.20
N ASN A 143 0.28 -3.04 -3.10
CA ASN A 143 0.39 -4.23 -2.29
C ASN A 143 -0.86 -4.45 -1.43
N PHE A 144 -1.78 -3.48 -1.29
CA PHE A 144 -3.05 -3.68 -0.58
C PHE A 144 -3.90 -4.78 -1.23
N PHE A 145 -3.79 -4.90 -2.54
CA PHE A 145 -4.63 -5.76 -3.38
C PHE A 145 -4.01 -7.13 -3.65
N ILE A 146 -2.76 -7.35 -3.23
CA ILE A 146 -2.13 -8.65 -3.35
C ILE A 146 -2.76 -9.58 -2.31
N ASN A 147 -3.31 -10.70 -2.76
CA ASN A 147 -3.82 -11.75 -1.88
C ASN A 147 -2.71 -12.23 -0.95
N SER A 148 -3.02 -12.35 0.33
CA SER A 148 -2.15 -12.95 1.36
C SER A 148 -2.20 -14.49 1.30
N PHE A 149 -1.47 -15.16 2.21
CA PHE A 149 -1.43 -16.63 2.33
C PHE A 149 -2.83 -17.30 2.45
N ASN A 150 -3.85 -16.54 2.84
CA ASN A 150 -5.19 -17.04 3.12
C ASN A 150 -6.24 -16.58 2.08
N ASN A 151 -5.80 -16.22 0.87
CA ASN A 151 -6.61 -15.79 -0.28
C ASN A 151 -7.41 -14.49 -0.11
N LEU A 152 -7.32 -13.78 1.01
CA LEU A 152 -7.85 -12.42 1.12
C LEU A 152 -6.78 -11.37 0.76
N PRO A 153 -7.19 -10.25 0.14
CA PRO A 153 -6.31 -9.10 -0.08
C PRO A 153 -5.67 -8.59 1.22
N LYS A 154 -4.47 -8.03 1.10
CA LYS A 154 -3.74 -7.45 2.25
C LYS A 154 -4.45 -6.28 2.92
N PHE A 155 -5.34 -5.56 2.23
CA PHE A 155 -6.07 -4.44 2.85
C PHE A 155 -6.86 -4.85 4.10
N TYR A 156 -7.26 -6.13 4.24
CA TYR A 156 -7.82 -6.67 5.48
C TYR A 156 -6.85 -6.57 6.67
N TYR A 157 -5.62 -7.05 6.48
CA TYR A 157 -4.59 -6.99 7.52
C TYR A 157 -4.17 -5.55 7.82
N ILE A 158 -4.14 -4.71 6.80
CA ILE A 158 -3.81 -3.30 6.94
C ILE A 158 -4.89 -2.60 7.76
N LEU A 159 -6.17 -2.80 7.45
CA LEU A 159 -7.29 -2.29 8.25
C LEU A 159 -7.17 -2.71 9.71
N ILE A 160 -6.97 -4.02 9.95
CA ILE A 160 -6.83 -4.56 11.31
C ILE A 160 -5.65 -3.92 12.05
N LEU A 161 -4.49 -3.79 11.40
CA LEU A 161 -3.31 -3.21 12.01
C LEU A 161 -3.53 -1.72 12.33
N LEU A 162 -4.00 -0.94 11.35
CA LEU A 162 -4.21 0.50 11.51
C LEU A 162 -5.31 0.82 12.52
N TYR A 163 -6.41 0.06 12.51
CA TYR A 163 -7.46 0.21 13.52
C TYR A 163 -6.92 -0.07 14.93
N THR A 164 -6.11 -1.13 15.08
CA THR A 164 -5.48 -1.47 16.35
C THR A 164 -4.49 -0.39 16.77
N TYR A 165 -3.72 0.18 15.85
CA TYR A 165 -2.86 1.33 16.14
C TYR A 165 -3.67 2.53 16.64
N ILE A 166 -4.72 2.93 15.92
CA ILE A 166 -5.50 4.12 16.26
C ILE A 166 -6.19 3.98 17.62
N ASN A 167 -6.83 2.83 17.87
CA ASN A 167 -7.74 2.68 19.01
C ASN A 167 -7.10 1.96 20.22
N GLU A 168 -6.03 1.20 19.97
CA GLU A 168 -5.51 0.22 20.93
C GLU A 168 -3.98 0.34 21.14
N ASN A 169 -3.28 1.32 20.52
CA ASN A 169 -1.81 1.41 20.62
C ASN A 169 -1.29 1.46 22.06
N LYS A 170 -1.99 2.12 22.98
CA LYS A 170 -1.60 2.30 24.39
C LYS A 170 -1.44 0.98 25.15
N TYR A 171 -1.93 -0.10 24.57
CA TYR A 171 -1.88 -1.44 25.14
C TYR A 171 -0.74 -2.31 24.61
N TYR A 172 0.02 -1.83 23.63
CA TYR A 172 1.05 -2.60 22.95
C TYR A 172 2.33 -1.78 22.78
N ASP A 173 3.46 -2.36 23.16
CA ASP A 173 4.78 -1.83 22.86
C ASP A 173 5.28 -2.48 21.56
N ILE A 174 4.96 -1.85 20.43
CA ILE A 174 5.21 -2.37 19.09
C ILE A 174 5.73 -1.24 18.20
N ASP A 175 6.74 -1.58 17.40
CA ASP A 175 7.18 -0.75 16.28
C ASP A 175 6.19 -0.87 15.12
N TRP A 176 5.20 0.03 15.11
CA TRP A 176 4.09 0.01 14.15
C TRP A 176 4.54 0.25 12.72
N ASP A 177 5.53 1.13 12.50
CA ASP A 177 6.10 1.41 11.19
C ASP A 177 6.75 0.16 10.60
N VAL A 178 7.58 -0.52 11.39
CA VAL A 178 8.23 -1.78 10.97
C VAL A 178 7.19 -2.86 10.71
N LYS A 179 6.14 -2.96 11.54
CA LYS A 179 5.07 -3.95 11.35
C LYS A 179 4.29 -3.70 10.06
N LEU A 180 3.90 -2.45 9.79
CA LEU A 180 3.20 -2.06 8.58
C LEU A 180 4.07 -2.28 7.34
N PHE A 181 5.34 -1.86 7.39
CA PHE A 181 6.30 -2.11 6.32
C PHE A 181 6.37 -3.60 5.96
N LYS A 182 6.47 -4.48 6.97
CA LYS A 182 6.50 -5.94 6.75
C LYS A 182 5.23 -6.44 6.07
N ILE A 183 4.05 -5.99 6.49
CA ILE A 183 2.77 -6.37 5.84
C ILE A 183 2.76 -5.93 4.38
N LEU A 184 3.21 -4.71 4.09
CA LEU A 184 3.24 -4.17 2.74
C LEU A 184 4.26 -4.91 1.86
N ALA A 185 5.48 -5.10 2.34
CA ALA A 185 6.60 -5.64 1.56
C ALA A 185 6.58 -7.18 1.38
N ILE A 186 6.12 -7.95 2.38
CA ILE A 186 6.20 -9.42 2.33
C ILE A 186 5.18 -9.97 1.32
N LYS A 187 5.65 -10.57 0.22
CA LYS A 187 4.78 -11.34 -0.69
C LYS A 187 4.44 -12.72 -0.07
N PRO A 188 3.27 -13.29 -0.38
CA PRO A 188 2.75 -14.53 0.24
C PRO A 188 3.56 -15.80 -0.03
N PHE A 189 4.65 -15.75 -0.79
CA PHE A 189 5.40 -16.96 -1.17
C PHE A 189 6.89 -16.89 -0.81
N TYR A 190 7.31 -15.89 -0.03
CA TYR A 190 8.73 -15.60 0.16
C TYR A 190 9.14 -15.47 1.63
N PHE A 191 9.02 -16.56 2.40
CA PHE A 191 9.64 -16.65 3.73
C PHE A 191 11.18 -16.60 3.67
N ARG A 192 11.80 -17.05 2.57
CA ARG A 192 13.26 -16.92 2.34
C ARG A 192 13.76 -15.47 2.24
N ILE A 193 12.88 -14.50 1.96
CA ILE A 193 13.22 -13.08 1.85
C ILE A 193 13.29 -12.40 3.23
N TYR A 194 12.95 -13.08 4.34
CA TYR A 194 12.96 -12.47 5.67
C TYR A 194 14.34 -11.91 6.08
N ASN A 195 15.42 -12.62 5.77
CA ASN A 195 16.79 -12.15 6.03
C ASN A 195 17.16 -10.96 5.15
N ASN A 196 16.82 -10.98 3.85
CA ASN A 196 17.06 -9.86 2.93
C ASN A 196 16.23 -8.64 3.31
N LEU A 197 15.02 -8.84 3.85
CA LEU A 197 14.13 -7.79 4.30
C LEU A 197 14.60 -7.19 5.63
N ILE A 198 15.15 -7.98 6.55
CA ILE A 198 15.84 -7.47 7.75
C ILE A 198 17.10 -6.68 7.36
N THR A 199 17.92 -7.21 6.45
CA THR A 199 19.10 -6.49 5.95
C THR A 199 18.70 -5.20 5.23
N ALA A 200 17.64 -5.23 4.41
CA ALA A 200 17.08 -4.05 3.77
C ALA A 200 16.52 -3.05 4.79
N LEU A 201 15.80 -3.52 5.82
CA LEU A 201 15.30 -2.69 6.92
C LEU A 201 16.45 -2.01 7.65
N ASN A 202 17.49 -2.76 8.04
CA ASN A 202 18.68 -2.20 8.67
C ASN A 202 19.38 -1.21 7.74
N PHE A 203 19.52 -1.53 6.44
CA PHE A 203 20.12 -0.62 5.46
C PHE A 203 19.31 0.68 5.33
N ILE A 204 17.98 0.58 5.25
CA ILE A 204 17.03 1.68 5.12
C ILE A 204 17.09 2.56 6.37
N PHE A 205 16.80 1.99 7.54
CA PHE A 205 16.64 2.74 8.79
C PHE A 205 17.96 3.21 9.44
N ASN A 206 19.11 2.57 9.15
CA ASN A 206 20.40 3.05 9.64
C ASN A 206 20.92 4.26 8.84
N ASN A 207 20.46 4.44 7.60
CA ASN A 207 20.83 5.56 6.74
C ASN A 207 19.66 6.55 6.67
N LYS A 208 19.36 7.22 7.80
CA LYS A 208 18.35 8.30 7.89
C LYS A 208 18.83 9.54 7.13
N ASN A 209 18.80 9.46 5.80
CA ASN A 209 19.05 10.57 4.91
C ASN A 209 17.74 11.06 4.28
N GLU A 210 17.80 12.20 3.59
CA GLU A 210 16.67 12.79 2.86
C GLU A 210 16.03 11.84 1.83
N PHE A 211 16.75 10.79 1.41
CA PHE A 211 16.28 9.80 0.43
C PHE A 211 15.64 8.54 1.03
N LEU A 212 15.45 8.51 2.36
CA LEU A 212 14.84 7.38 3.06
C LEU A 212 13.50 6.97 2.43
N PHE A 213 12.71 7.97 2.05
CA PHE A 213 11.41 7.81 1.41
C PHE A 213 11.45 6.97 0.13
N TYR A 214 12.32 7.34 -0.82
CA TYR A 214 12.48 6.64 -2.09
C TYR A 214 13.01 5.21 -1.88
N ARG A 215 13.91 5.02 -0.90
CA ARG A 215 14.46 3.70 -0.57
C ARG A 215 13.38 2.77 -0.02
N ILE A 216 12.52 3.28 0.87
CA ILE A 216 11.36 2.53 1.38
C ILE A 216 10.44 2.13 0.22
N TYR A 217 10.16 3.04 -0.71
CA TYR A 217 9.32 2.73 -1.88
C TYR A 217 9.87 1.55 -2.69
N PHE A 218 11.14 1.60 -3.09
CA PHE A 218 11.73 0.51 -3.88
C PHE A 218 11.80 -0.79 -3.11
N ALA A 219 11.98 -0.74 -1.79
CA ALA A 219 12.00 -1.93 -0.96
C ALA A 219 10.61 -2.60 -0.85
N ILE A 220 9.54 -1.82 -0.69
CA ILE A 220 8.16 -2.33 -0.58
C ILE A 220 7.67 -2.91 -1.91
N ASN A 221 8.01 -2.26 -3.03
CA ASN A 221 7.43 -2.56 -4.33
C ASN A 221 8.27 -3.52 -5.20
N SER A 222 9.45 -3.92 -4.72
CA SER A 222 10.32 -4.83 -5.45
C SER A 222 10.18 -6.30 -5.06
N LYS A 223 10.49 -7.20 -6.01
CA LYS A 223 10.74 -8.63 -5.74
C LYS A 223 12.13 -8.87 -5.14
N ASP A 224 13.11 -8.04 -5.49
CA ASP A 224 14.48 -8.06 -4.96
C ASP A 224 14.80 -6.70 -4.34
N ALA A 225 14.37 -6.50 -3.10
CA ALA A 225 14.57 -5.24 -2.39
C ALA A 225 16.06 -4.87 -2.29
N TYR A 226 16.93 -5.83 -1.98
CA TYR A 226 18.36 -5.56 -1.78
C TYR A 226 19.06 -5.12 -3.08
N GLY A 227 18.89 -5.88 -4.16
CA GLY A 227 19.49 -5.52 -5.46
C GLY A 227 19.00 -4.15 -5.96
N ASN A 228 17.71 -3.84 -5.78
CA ASN A 228 17.17 -2.54 -6.18
C ASN A 228 17.65 -1.38 -5.30
N LEU A 229 17.84 -1.59 -4.00
CA LEU A 229 18.45 -0.58 -3.13
C LEU A 229 19.91 -0.30 -3.53
N ASN A 230 20.65 -1.32 -3.98
CA ASN A 230 21.99 -1.13 -4.54
C ASN A 230 21.94 -0.35 -5.85
N HIS A 231 21.04 -0.70 -6.77
CA HIS A 231 20.83 0.07 -8.01
C HIS A 231 20.46 1.54 -7.72
N TYR A 232 19.64 1.79 -6.70
CA TYR A 232 19.28 3.15 -6.30
C TYR A 232 20.48 3.92 -5.74
N THR A 233 21.33 3.25 -4.96
CA THR A 233 22.59 3.83 -4.44
C THR A 233 23.55 4.14 -5.57
N GLU A 234 23.71 3.25 -6.55
CA GLU A 234 24.54 3.48 -7.73
C GLU A 234 24.00 4.63 -8.60
N LEU A 235 22.67 4.75 -8.72
CA LEU A 235 22.04 5.82 -9.49
C LEU A 235 22.38 7.22 -8.96
N GLN A 236 22.64 7.37 -7.65
CA GLN A 236 23.04 8.65 -7.04
C GLN A 236 24.31 9.24 -7.67
N LYS A 237 25.17 8.41 -8.27
CA LYS A 237 26.36 8.86 -9.00
C LYS A 237 26.00 9.62 -10.28
N ASN A 238 24.80 9.44 -10.82
CA ASN A 238 24.26 10.17 -11.98
C ASN A 238 23.11 11.08 -11.55
N LYS A 239 23.45 12.33 -11.22
CA LYS A 239 22.51 13.33 -10.69
C LYS A 239 21.27 13.55 -11.57
N SER A 240 21.43 13.56 -12.90
CA SER A 240 20.33 13.80 -13.83
C SER A 240 19.29 12.67 -13.77
N HIS A 241 19.75 11.42 -13.94
CA HIS A 241 18.85 10.27 -13.90
C HIS A 241 18.26 10.03 -12.51
N PHE A 242 19.04 10.31 -11.46
CA PHE A 242 18.57 10.23 -10.08
C PHE A 242 17.42 11.21 -9.82
N ASN A 243 17.59 12.48 -10.19
CA ASN A 243 16.55 13.50 -10.03
C ASN A 243 15.31 13.18 -10.86
N LEU A 244 15.49 12.72 -12.10
CA LEU A 244 14.38 12.31 -12.95
C LEU A 244 13.56 11.19 -12.29
N LEU A 245 14.21 10.15 -11.78
CA LEU A 245 13.53 9.02 -11.13
C LEU A 245 12.75 9.47 -9.89
N ASN A 246 13.37 10.28 -9.03
CA ASN A 246 12.71 10.79 -7.81
C ASN A 246 11.49 11.66 -8.15
N ASN A 247 11.63 12.59 -9.12
CA ASN A 247 10.53 13.42 -9.58
C ASN A 247 9.37 12.59 -10.15
N LEU A 248 9.68 11.55 -10.93
CA LEU A 248 8.66 10.65 -11.45
C LEU A 248 7.94 9.91 -10.32
N LEU A 249 8.64 9.55 -9.23
CA LEU A 249 8.03 8.89 -8.08
C LEU A 249 7.11 9.85 -7.31
N ASP A 250 7.54 11.09 -7.12
CA ASP A 250 6.72 12.10 -6.44
C ASP A 250 5.41 12.32 -7.18
N ILE A 251 5.46 12.46 -8.51
CA ILE A 251 4.25 12.63 -9.33
C ILE A 251 3.40 11.34 -9.38
N LEU A 252 4.02 10.15 -9.35
CA LEU A 252 3.27 8.89 -9.20
C LEU A 252 2.49 8.85 -7.87
N ASN A 253 3.09 9.34 -6.79
CA ASN A 253 2.43 9.39 -5.48
C ASN A 253 1.27 10.41 -5.47
N GLU A 254 1.39 11.52 -6.21
CA GLU A 254 0.28 12.44 -6.45
C GLU A 254 -0.92 11.76 -7.13
N VAL A 255 -0.64 10.92 -8.13
CA VAL A 255 -1.68 10.11 -8.79
C VAL A 255 -2.35 9.15 -7.81
N LYS A 256 -1.58 8.51 -6.92
CA LYS A 256 -2.14 7.61 -5.88
C LYS A 256 -3.04 8.37 -4.90
N TYR A 257 -2.61 9.53 -4.42
CA TYR A 257 -3.43 10.38 -3.55
C TYR A 257 -4.78 10.69 -4.21
N LYS A 258 -4.74 11.08 -5.48
CA LYS A 258 -5.95 11.43 -6.24
C LYS A 258 -6.85 10.23 -6.49
N LEU A 259 -6.33 9.13 -7.03
CA LEU A 259 -7.10 7.95 -7.43
C LEU A 259 -7.81 7.29 -6.24
N TYR A 260 -7.15 7.24 -5.09
CA TYR A 260 -7.67 6.60 -3.88
C TYR A 260 -8.21 7.60 -2.87
N LYS A 261 -8.25 8.90 -3.23
CA LYS A 261 -8.68 10.02 -2.39
C LYS A 261 -8.11 9.91 -0.96
N ILE A 262 -6.80 9.74 -0.91
CA ILE A 262 -6.01 9.76 0.33
C ILE A 262 -5.60 11.23 0.59
N ASN A 263 -5.72 11.68 1.84
CA ASN A 263 -5.33 13.03 2.23
C ASN A 263 -3.79 13.15 2.33
N LYS A 264 -3.24 14.27 1.84
CA LYS A 264 -1.83 14.61 2.01
C LYS A 264 -1.49 15.00 3.45
#